data_AF-A0A6J1W1E2-F1
#
_entry.id   AF-A0A6J1W1E2-F1
#
_cell.length_a   1.000
_cell.length_b   1.000
_cell.length_c   1.000
_cell.angle_alpha   90.00
_cell.angle_beta   90.00
_cell.angle_gamma   90.00
#
_symmetry.space_group_name_H-M   'P 1'
#
loop_
_entity.id
_entity.type
_entity.pdbx_description
1 polymer ?
#
loop_
_entity_poly.entity_id
_entity_poly.type
_entity_poly.pdbx_seq_one_letter_code
_entity_poly.pdbx_strand_id
1 'polypeptide(L)'
;MKRRRRRDILRVQLVRIFELLADAGVISHSASGGLDNETHSLNNTLLEYVDLTRQLLEAENEKDSDTLKDIRCHFSALVANIIQNVPVHQRRSVFPQQSLRHSLFMLFSHWAGPFSIMFTPLDRYSDRNMQINRHQYCALK
;
A
#
# COMPACT_ATOMS: atom_id res chain seq x y z
N MET A 1 1.71 -26.25 -10.60
CA MET A 1 0.51 -25.88 -9.80
C MET A 1 0.73 -25.91 -8.28
N LYS A 2 1.07 -27.04 -7.62
CA LYS A 2 1.24 -27.11 -6.14
C LYS A 2 2.26 -26.11 -5.55
N ARG A 3 3.43 -25.91 -6.20
CA ARG A 3 4.46 -24.97 -5.74
C ARG A 3 4.02 -23.50 -5.81
N ARG A 4 3.30 -23.11 -6.87
CA ARG A 4 2.75 -21.76 -7.05
C ARG A 4 1.76 -21.41 -5.94
N ARG A 5 0.77 -22.29 -5.71
CA ARG A 5 -0.22 -22.12 -4.64
C ARG A 5 0.41 -21.96 -3.24
N ARG A 6 1.44 -22.75 -2.92
CA ARG A 6 2.16 -22.63 -1.63
C ARG A 6 2.84 -21.27 -1.47
N ARG A 7 3.50 -20.78 -2.52
CA ARG A 7 4.15 -19.46 -2.52
C ARG A 7 3.13 -18.33 -2.35
N ASP A 8 1.98 -18.45 -3.00
CA ASP A 8 0.93 -17.42 -2.94
C ASP A 8 0.31 -17.35 -1.55
N ILE A 9 0.07 -18.50 -0.89
CA ILE A 9 -0.34 -18.55 0.52
C ILE A 9 0.72 -17.91 1.42
N LEU A 10 2.00 -18.20 1.22
CA LEU A 10 3.07 -17.61 2.02
C LEU A 10 3.13 -16.09 1.88
N ARG A 11 2.88 -15.55 0.67
CA ARG A 11 2.82 -14.11 0.44
C ARG A 11 1.66 -13.47 1.22
N VAL A 12 0.47 -14.07 1.16
CA VAL A 12 -0.70 -13.61 1.93
C VAL A 12 -0.40 -13.59 3.42
N GLN A 13 0.14 -14.69 3.96
CA GLN A 13 0.44 -14.76 5.39
C GLN A 13 1.52 -13.77 5.81
N LEU A 14 2.56 -13.58 4.98
CA LEU A 14 3.64 -12.65 5.29
C LEU A 14 3.14 -11.19 5.34
N VAL A 15 2.35 -10.76 4.35
CA VAL A 15 1.81 -9.39 4.36
C VAL A 15 0.84 -9.19 5.53
N ARG A 16 0.04 -10.19 5.87
CA ARG A 16 -0.87 -10.17 7.02
C ARG A 16 -0.12 -10.07 8.36
N ILE A 17 0.98 -10.79 8.52
CA ILE A 17 1.81 -10.69 9.73
C ILE A 17 2.37 -9.26 9.87
N PHE A 18 2.92 -8.70 8.79
CA PHE A 18 3.43 -7.33 8.83
C PHE A 18 2.33 -6.31 9.09
N GLU A 19 1.15 -6.46 8.48
CA GLU A 19 -0.01 -5.63 8.76
C GLU A 19 -0.36 -5.64 10.25
N LEU A 20 -0.46 -6.82 10.88
CA LEU A 20 -0.78 -6.95 12.30
C LEU A 20 0.30 -6.33 13.20
N LEU A 21 1.57 -6.49 12.84
CA LEU A 21 2.68 -5.83 13.54
C LEU A 21 2.62 -4.30 13.40
N ALA A 22 2.27 -3.82 12.21
CA ALA A 22 2.10 -2.40 11.95
C ALA A 22 0.92 -1.83 12.72
N ASP A 23 -0.22 -2.53 12.74
CA ASP A 23 -1.46 -2.16 13.45
C ASP A 23 -1.21 -2.02 14.95
N ALA A 24 -0.50 -2.99 15.54
CA ALA A 24 -0.09 -2.97 16.95
C ALA A 24 0.99 -1.91 17.28
N GLY A 25 1.42 -1.09 16.30
CA GLY A 25 2.44 -0.06 16.48
C GLY A 25 3.85 -0.60 16.72
N VAL A 26 4.08 -1.90 16.50
CA VAL A 26 5.39 -2.52 16.73
C VAL A 26 6.45 -1.88 15.82
N ILE A 27 6.11 -1.61 14.57
CA ILE A 27 7.05 -1.05 13.59
C ILE A 27 7.55 0.34 13.99
N SER A 28 6.69 1.19 14.57
CA SER A 28 7.08 2.54 14.99
C SER A 28 7.74 2.61 16.37
N HIS A 29 7.74 1.51 17.12
CA HIS A 29 8.38 1.44 18.43
C HIS A 29 9.91 1.43 18.31
N SER A 30 10.61 2.35 18.98
CA SER A 30 12.06 2.54 18.82
C SER A 30 12.91 1.30 19.14
N ALA A 31 12.43 0.40 20.01
CA ALA A 31 13.14 -0.83 20.35
C ALA A 31 12.94 -1.98 19.35
N SER A 32 12.02 -1.85 18.39
CA SER A 32 11.71 -2.94 17.44
C SER A 32 12.63 -3.00 16.23
N GLY A 33 13.36 -1.92 15.95
CA GLY A 33 14.19 -1.78 14.75
C GLY A 33 13.39 -1.63 13.44
N GLY A 34 12.08 -1.35 13.51
CA GLY A 34 11.24 -1.11 12.33
C GLY A 34 11.52 0.24 11.66
N LEU A 35 11.81 1.28 12.45
CA LEU A 35 12.29 2.58 11.99
C LEU A 35 13.76 2.77 12.38
N ASP A 36 14.50 3.46 11.53
CA ASP A 36 15.83 3.96 11.84
C ASP A 36 15.74 5.10 12.86
N ASN A 37 16.56 5.05 13.91
CA ASN A 37 16.47 5.98 15.04
C ASN A 37 16.88 7.42 14.69
N GLU A 38 17.76 7.58 13.70
CA GLU A 38 18.31 8.89 13.31
C GLU A 38 17.47 9.55 12.23
N THR A 39 17.10 8.77 11.21
CA THR A 39 16.39 9.27 10.03
C THR A 39 14.88 9.18 10.15
N HIS A 40 14.38 8.39 11.10
CA HIS A 40 12.96 8.03 11.23
C HIS A 40 12.37 7.46 9.92
N SER A 41 13.20 6.89 9.06
CA SER A 41 12.76 6.14 7.89
C SER A 41 12.51 4.69 8.24
N LEU A 42 11.62 4.05 7.50
CA LEU A 42 11.44 2.61 7.59
C LEU A 42 12.78 1.91 7.29
N ASN A 43 13.08 0.83 8.00
CA ASN A 43 14.34 0.12 7.79
C ASN A 43 14.45 -0.41 6.35
N ASN A 44 15.67 -0.63 5.86
CA ASN A 44 15.90 -0.99 4.46
C ASN A 44 15.20 -2.29 4.05
N THR A 45 15.13 -3.29 4.93
CA THR A 45 14.48 -4.57 4.63
C THR A 45 12.96 -4.43 4.46
N LEU A 46 12.31 -3.65 5.31
CA LEU A 46 10.87 -3.37 5.21
C LEU A 46 10.58 -2.44 4.02
N LEU A 47 11.45 -1.47 3.73
CA LEU A 47 11.36 -0.65 2.52
C LEU A 47 11.43 -1.51 1.25
N GLU A 48 12.41 -2.40 1.16
CA GLU A 48 12.55 -3.33 0.04
C GLU A 48 11.33 -4.25 -0.07
N TYR A 49 10.84 -4.78 1.06
CA TYR A 49 9.63 -5.59 1.09
C TYR A 49 8.40 -4.84 0.55
N VAL A 50 8.21 -3.58 0.96
CA VAL A 50 7.11 -2.73 0.49
C VAL A 50 7.23 -2.49 -1.01
N ASP A 51 8.42 -2.19 -1.53
CA ASP A 51 8.62 -1.97 -2.96
C ASP A 51 8.42 -3.25 -3.78
N LEU A 52 8.94 -4.40 -3.33
CA LEU A 52 8.73 -5.68 -4.00
C LEU A 52 7.26 -6.10 -4.01
N THR A 53 6.53 -5.85 -2.92
CA THR A 53 5.09 -6.15 -2.83
C THR A 53 4.29 -5.23 -3.76
N ARG A 54 4.67 -3.94 -3.84
CA ARG A 54 4.13 -3.00 -4.83
C ARG A 54 4.37 -3.50 -6.27
N GLN A 55 5.60 -3.84 -6.63
CA GLN A 55 5.96 -4.35 -7.96
C GLN A 55 5.18 -5.62 -8.32
N LEU A 56 5.03 -6.55 -7.36
CA LEU A 56 4.21 -7.75 -7.52
C LEU A 56 2.77 -7.37 -7.89
N LEU A 57 2.17 -6.44 -7.15
CA LEU A 57 0.78 -6.06 -7.34
C LEU A 57 0.54 -5.22 -8.61
N GLU A 58 1.56 -4.52 -9.11
CA GLU A 58 1.53 -3.83 -10.41
C GLU A 58 1.66 -4.77 -11.60
N ALA A 59 2.46 -5.84 -11.47
CA ALA A 59 2.72 -6.79 -12.55
C ALA A 59 1.56 -7.78 -12.79
N GLU A 60 0.69 -7.99 -11.79
CA GLU A 60 -0.38 -8.97 -11.86
C GLU A 60 -1.63 -8.40 -12.56
N ASN A 61 -1.85 -8.83 -13.81
CA ASN A 61 -2.99 -8.42 -14.64
C ASN A 61 -4.30 -9.17 -14.32
N GLU A 62 -4.25 -10.25 -13.54
CA GLU A 62 -5.42 -11.08 -13.24
C GLU A 62 -6.23 -10.43 -12.09
N LYS A 63 -7.18 -9.57 -12.45
CA LYS A 63 -7.92 -8.71 -11.50
C LYS A 63 -8.80 -9.48 -10.48
N ASP A 64 -8.90 -10.80 -10.56
CA ASP A 64 -9.88 -11.60 -9.81
C ASP A 64 -9.35 -12.80 -9.01
N SER A 65 -8.04 -12.94 -8.83
CA SER A 65 -7.54 -13.96 -7.89
C SER A 65 -7.85 -13.56 -6.45
N ASP A 66 -8.56 -14.41 -5.70
CA ASP A 66 -8.84 -14.20 -4.26
C ASP A 66 -7.57 -13.91 -3.47
N THR A 67 -6.48 -14.60 -3.80
CA THR A 67 -5.16 -14.35 -3.20
C THR A 67 -4.68 -12.92 -3.47
N LEU A 68 -4.85 -12.39 -4.67
CA LEU A 68 -4.45 -11.00 -4.96
C LEU A 68 -5.35 -10.00 -4.23
N LYS A 69 -6.64 -10.30 -4.07
CA LYS A 69 -7.55 -9.47 -3.26
C LYS A 69 -7.10 -9.42 -1.80
N ASP A 70 -6.73 -10.56 -1.22
CA ASP A 70 -6.19 -10.63 0.15
C ASP A 70 -4.88 -9.85 0.28
N ILE A 71 -3.94 -10.03 -0.65
CA ILE A 71 -2.67 -9.30 -0.61
C ILE A 71 -2.92 -7.79 -0.72
N ARG A 72 -3.81 -7.33 -1.63
CA ARG A 72 -4.16 -5.91 -1.77
C ARG A 72 -4.72 -5.34 -0.47
N CYS A 73 -5.66 -6.06 0.16
CA CYS A 73 -6.27 -5.64 1.42
C CYS A 73 -5.21 -5.47 2.51
N HIS A 74 -4.47 -6.54 2.83
CA HIS A 74 -3.44 -6.52 3.87
C HIS A 74 -2.31 -5.53 3.56
N PHE A 75 -1.89 -5.40 2.29
CA PHE A 75 -0.84 -4.46 1.91
C PHE A 75 -1.26 -3.01 2.09
N SER A 76 -2.49 -2.67 1.70
CA SER A 76 -3.03 -1.32 1.90
C SER A 76 -3.13 -0.96 3.39
N ALA A 77 -3.60 -1.90 4.21
CA ALA A 77 -3.68 -1.75 5.66
C ALA A 77 -2.30 -1.62 6.30
N LEU A 78 -1.32 -2.46 5.89
CA LEU A 78 0.06 -2.37 6.33
C LEU A 78 0.65 -0.97 6.12
N VAL A 79 0.57 -0.44 4.89
CA VAL A 79 1.15 0.88 4.58
C VAL A 79 0.42 1.99 5.33
N ALA A 80 -0.91 1.90 5.46
CA ALA A 80 -1.69 2.85 6.25
C ALA A 80 -1.28 2.83 7.73
N ASN A 81 -1.18 1.64 8.33
CA ASN A 81 -0.85 1.44 9.75
C ASN A 81 0.57 1.91 10.08
N ILE A 82 1.55 1.65 9.19
CA ILE A 82 2.92 2.20 9.34
C ILE A 82 2.86 3.73 9.43
N ILE A 83 2.14 4.39 8.52
CA ILE A 83 2.09 5.86 8.49
C ILE A 83 1.32 6.41 9.71
N GLN A 84 0.18 5.80 10.06
CA GLN A 84 -0.69 6.29 11.12
C GLN A 84 -0.03 6.20 12.50
N ASN A 85 0.72 5.12 12.75
CA ASN A 85 1.42 4.88 14.01
C ASN A 85 2.74 5.66 14.17
N VAL A 86 3.07 6.54 13.21
CA VAL A 86 4.19 7.50 13.30
C VAL A 86 3.66 8.91 13.59
N PRO A 87 4.30 9.68 14.49
CA PRO A 87 3.95 11.09 14.72
C PRO A 87 3.88 11.92 13.44
N VAL A 88 2.89 12.81 13.33
CA VAL A 88 2.58 13.55 12.10
C VAL A 88 3.80 14.26 11.49
N HIS A 89 4.65 14.87 12.32
CA HIS A 89 5.85 15.59 11.89
C HIS A 89 6.95 14.67 11.33
N GLN A 90 6.93 13.37 11.66
CA GLN A 90 7.87 12.35 11.16
C GLN A 90 7.32 11.54 9.99
N ARG A 91 6.02 11.59 9.68
CA ARG A 91 5.43 10.74 8.61
C ARG A 91 6.09 10.91 7.24
N ARG A 92 6.66 12.09 6.96
CA ARG A 92 7.34 12.38 5.69
C ARG A 92 8.66 11.59 5.51
N SER A 93 9.33 11.19 6.60
CA SER A 93 10.59 10.44 6.55
C SER A 93 10.41 8.93 6.39
N VAL A 94 9.23 8.39 6.77
CA VAL A 94 8.93 6.94 6.74
C VAL A 94 9.29 6.32 5.39
N PHE A 95 8.88 6.95 4.29
CA PHE A 95 9.24 6.56 2.93
C PHE A 95 10.15 7.64 2.31
N PRO A 96 11.48 7.51 2.45
CA PRO A 96 12.40 8.59 2.07
C PRO A 96 12.36 8.85 0.55
N GLN A 97 12.26 7.78 -0.24
CA GLN A 97 12.22 7.84 -1.71
C GLN A 97 10.89 8.44 -2.19
N GLN A 98 10.96 9.56 -2.92
CA GLN A 98 9.79 10.21 -3.51
C GLN A 98 9.12 9.35 -4.58
N SER A 99 9.91 8.63 -5.38
CA SER A 99 9.41 7.70 -6.39
C SER A 99 8.54 6.61 -5.77
N LEU A 100 8.99 5.99 -4.67
CA LEU A 100 8.21 4.96 -3.98
C LEU A 100 6.88 5.50 -3.45
N ARG A 101 6.89 6.69 -2.82
CA ARG A 101 5.65 7.37 -2.38
C ARG A 101 4.67 7.58 -3.54
N HIS A 102 5.18 8.06 -4.67
CA HIS A 102 4.38 8.26 -5.87
C HIS A 102 3.82 6.95 -6.43
N SER A 103 4.63 5.91 -6.53
CA SER A 103 4.18 4.61 -7.05
C SER A 103 3.16 3.94 -6.13
N LEU A 104 3.35 4.01 -4.81
CA LEU A 104 2.35 3.55 -3.83
C LEU A 104 1.03 4.31 -3.99
N PHE A 105 1.10 5.64 -4.13
CA PHE A 105 -0.09 6.46 -4.37
C PHE A 105 -0.83 6.06 -5.66
N MET A 106 -0.11 5.86 -6.76
CA MET A 106 -0.69 5.42 -8.03
C MET A 106 -1.30 4.02 -7.92
N LEU A 107 -0.64 3.11 -7.21
CA LEU A 107 -1.14 1.75 -6.99
C LEU A 107 -2.44 1.74 -6.19
N PHE A 108 -2.48 2.45 -5.06
CA PHE A 108 -3.67 2.50 -4.20
C PHE A 108 -4.82 3.27 -4.86
N SER A 109 -4.53 4.37 -5.57
CA SER A 109 -5.57 5.12 -6.28
C SER A 109 -6.27 4.25 -7.33
N HIS A 110 -5.53 3.39 -8.05
CA HIS A 110 -6.10 2.43 -8.99
C HIS A 110 -7.13 1.47 -8.36
N TRP A 111 -6.99 1.15 -7.06
CA TRP A 111 -7.92 0.27 -6.35
C TRP A 111 -9.07 1.03 -5.69
N ALA A 112 -8.97 2.35 -5.54
CA ALA A 112 -10.00 3.18 -4.94
C ALA A 112 -11.22 3.42 -5.86
N GLY A 113 -11.36 2.63 -6.93
CA GLY A 113 -12.50 2.69 -7.85
C GLY A 113 -12.65 4.06 -8.49
N PRO A 114 -13.81 4.73 -8.37
CA PRO A 114 -14.05 6.01 -9.06
C PRO A 114 -13.10 7.11 -8.58
N PHE A 115 -12.47 6.99 -7.40
CA PHE A 115 -11.46 7.95 -6.96
C PHE A 115 -10.13 7.87 -7.74
N SER A 116 -9.91 6.79 -8.51
CA SER A 116 -8.78 6.69 -9.46
C SER A 116 -8.83 7.72 -10.59
N ILE A 117 -10.04 8.23 -10.91
CA ILE A 117 -10.32 9.09 -12.06
C ILE A 117 -9.54 10.40 -12.04
N MET A 118 -9.24 10.89 -10.84
CA MET A 118 -8.53 12.16 -10.68
C MET A 118 -7.03 12.06 -10.94
N PHE A 119 -6.49 10.83 -11.07
CA PHE A 119 -5.05 10.58 -11.07
C PHE A 119 -4.55 9.81 -12.29
N THR A 120 -5.43 9.47 -13.25
CA THR A 120 -5.07 8.82 -14.53
C THR A 120 -5.33 9.73 -15.74
N PRO A 121 -4.52 9.67 -16.82
CA PRO A 121 -4.75 10.44 -18.04
C PRO A 121 -6.17 10.24 -18.59
N LEU A 122 -6.81 11.35 -18.98
CA LEU A 122 -8.23 11.45 -19.36
C LEU A 122 -8.67 10.47 -20.48
N ASP A 123 -7.74 9.99 -21.30
CA ASP A 123 -8.04 9.18 -22.49
C ASP A 123 -8.57 7.78 -22.21
N ARG A 124 -8.64 7.33 -20.96
CA ARG A 124 -9.24 6.03 -20.59
C ARG A 124 -10.72 6.11 -20.16
N TYR A 125 -11.35 7.28 -20.24
CA TYR A 125 -12.74 7.51 -19.78
C TYR A 125 -13.80 7.31 -20.87
N SER A 126 -14.20 6.06 -21.12
CA SER A 126 -15.45 5.76 -21.84
C SER A 126 -16.52 5.06 -20.99
N ASP A 127 -16.27 4.79 -19.71
CA ASP A 127 -17.29 4.18 -18.83
C ASP A 127 -18.12 5.23 -18.10
N ARG A 128 -19.32 5.49 -18.63
CA ARG A 128 -20.29 6.49 -18.12
C ARG A 128 -20.83 6.19 -16.71
N ASN A 129 -20.51 5.05 -16.12
CA ASN A 129 -21.08 4.58 -14.85
C ASN A 129 -20.27 4.98 -13.58
N MET A 130 -19.18 5.74 -13.73
CA MET A 130 -18.24 6.02 -12.62
C MET A 130 -18.07 7.53 -12.32
N GLN A 131 -19.07 8.37 -12.57
CA GLN A 131 -18.95 9.81 -12.27
C GLN A 131 -18.92 10.08 -10.75
N ILE A 132 -17.81 10.62 -10.24
CA ILE A 132 -17.73 11.15 -8.87
C ILE A 132 -18.55 12.43 -8.79
N ASN A 133 -19.50 12.50 -7.85
CA ASN A 133 -20.28 13.71 -7.62
C ASN A 133 -19.44 14.74 -6.82
N ARG A 134 -19.65 16.03 -7.08
CA ARG A 134 -19.04 17.18 -6.37
C ARG A 134 -19.07 17.03 -4.83
N HIS A 135 -20.13 16.43 -4.29
CA HIS A 135 -20.24 16.19 -2.84
C HIS A 135 -19.22 15.17 -2.31
N GLN A 136 -18.97 14.09 -3.06
CA GLN A 136 -17.96 13.09 -2.72
C GLN A 136 -16.54 13.67 -2.80
N TYR A 137 -16.31 14.62 -3.71
CA TYR A 137 -15.05 15.35 -3.80
C TYR A 137 -14.80 16.25 -2.58
N CYS A 138 -15.83 16.95 -2.11
CA CYS A 138 -15.70 17.84 -0.95
C CYS A 138 -15.41 17.09 0.37
N ALA A 139 -15.78 15.81 0.48
CA ALA A 139 -15.52 14.99 1.66
C ALA A 139 -14.06 14.49 1.78
N LEU A 140 -13.23 14.71 0.75
CA LEU A 140 -11.81 14.31 0.72
C LEU A 140 -10.85 15.45 1.10
N LYS A 141 -11.36 16.66 1.39
CA LYS A 141 -10.60 17.82 1.88
C LYS A 141 -10.66 17.90 3.39
#